data_AF-A0A349K977-F1
#
_entry.id   AF-A0A349K977-F1
#
_cell.length_a   1.000
_cell.length_b   1.000
_cell.length_c   1.000
_cell.angle_alpha   90.00
_cell.angle_beta   90.00
_cell.angle_gamma   90.00
#
_symmetry.space_group_name_H-M   'P 1'
#
loop_
_entity.id
_entity.type
_entity.pdbx_description
1 polymer ?
#
loop_
_entity_poly.entity_id
_entity_poly.type
_entity_poly.pdbx_seq_one_letter_code
_entity_poly.pdbx_strand_id
1 'polypeptide(L)'
;MLYGITWLLLIEVVGFATFVIFLSIFRTIPDKGYSISKPLGIICLSLATWLLSISEIIPATEIATILFFIGLIICSLIIGTIRVNTLKQVVKNNWRIISLTELTFLLTYLIFFCIRYLDPGINHTEQPMDFAFLNASARTITGQPLDPWFHGDTISYYYFGYWIFGTLSKISLIPTVATYNLSLVAIPAMTASSIFALTSIFLKF
;
A
#
# COMPACT_ATOMS: atom_id res chain seq x y z
N MET A 1 14.06 11.00 -6.90
CA MET A 1 14.68 10.24 -5.77
C MET A 1 13.92 10.42 -4.46
N LEU A 2 13.74 11.65 -3.94
CA LEU A 2 13.07 11.87 -2.63
C LEU A 2 11.68 11.20 -2.54
N TYR A 3 10.81 11.39 -3.54
CA TYR A 3 9.48 10.76 -3.56
C TYR A 3 9.54 9.22 -3.53
N GLY A 4 10.54 8.61 -4.15
CA GLY A 4 10.72 7.16 -4.09
C GLY A 4 11.03 6.70 -2.67
N ILE A 5 11.92 7.40 -1.97
CA ILE A 5 12.26 7.08 -0.57
C ILE A 5 11.05 7.30 0.35
N THR A 6 10.36 8.44 0.21
CA THR A 6 9.14 8.73 1.00
C THR A 6 8.07 7.66 0.79
N TRP A 7 7.88 7.22 -0.45
CA TRP A 7 6.92 6.18 -0.80
C TRP A 7 7.31 4.81 -0.24
N LEU A 8 8.58 4.43 -0.35
CA LEU A 8 9.11 3.22 0.25
C LEU A 8 8.88 3.21 1.77
N LEU A 9 9.24 4.31 2.45
CA LEU A 9 9.03 4.45 3.89
C LEU A 9 7.55 4.38 4.27
N LEU A 10 6.65 4.98 3.49
CA LEU A 10 5.21 4.86 3.73
C LEU A 10 4.74 3.40 3.67
N ILE A 11 5.16 2.66 2.63
CA ILE A 11 4.81 1.23 2.50
C ILE A 11 5.39 0.42 3.66
N GLU A 12 6.64 0.68 4.06
CA GLU A 12 7.26 0.01 5.21
C GLU A 12 6.51 0.29 6.52
N VAL A 13 6.13 1.54 6.77
CA VAL A 13 5.38 1.90 7.98
C VAL A 13 4.00 1.25 7.98
N VAL A 14 3.27 1.28 6.86
CA VAL A 14 1.97 0.60 6.74
C VAL A 14 2.13 -0.91 6.93
N GLY A 15 3.13 -1.51 6.28
CA GLY A 15 3.42 -2.93 6.36
C GLY A 15 3.82 -3.39 7.75
N PHE A 16 4.69 -2.66 8.43
CA PHE A 16 5.10 -2.96 9.80
C PHE A 16 3.95 -2.78 10.79
N ALA A 17 3.19 -1.67 10.68
CA ALA A 17 2.03 -1.44 11.53
C ALA A 17 1.00 -2.57 11.40
N THR A 18 0.74 -2.99 10.16
CA THR A 18 -0.16 -4.11 9.88
C THR A 18 0.41 -5.43 10.38
N PHE A 19 1.72 -5.68 10.21
CA PHE A 19 2.35 -6.89 10.75
C PHE A 19 2.16 -7.00 12.27
N VAL A 20 2.34 -5.89 13.00
CA VAL A 20 2.14 -5.85 14.46
C VAL A 20 0.69 -6.14 14.84
N ILE A 21 -0.28 -5.51 14.15
CA ILE A 21 -1.72 -5.74 14.38
C ILE A 21 -2.09 -7.21 14.16
N PHE A 22 -1.51 -7.84 13.13
CA PHE A 22 -1.83 -9.20 12.70
C PHE A 22 -0.86 -10.29 13.21
N LEU A 23 0.02 -9.99 14.18
CA LEU A 23 1.09 -10.87 14.71
C LEU A 23 0.70 -12.33 15.00
N SER A 24 -0.59 -12.56 15.29
CA SER A 24 -1.10 -13.85 15.74
C SER A 24 -2.06 -14.52 14.78
N ILE A 25 -2.39 -13.89 13.66
CA ILE A 25 -3.41 -14.38 12.71
C ILE A 25 -2.77 -15.33 11.70
N PHE A 26 -1.62 -14.96 11.12
CA PHE A 26 -0.95 -15.73 10.06
C PHE A 26 0.12 -16.68 10.59
N ARG A 27 -0.21 -17.49 11.59
CA ARG A 27 0.77 -18.39 12.26
C ARG A 27 1.33 -19.49 11.33
N THR A 28 0.55 -19.87 10.32
CA THR A 28 0.86 -20.92 9.35
C THR A 28 1.83 -20.48 8.26
N ILE A 29 1.94 -19.17 8.01
CA ILE A 29 2.90 -18.63 7.04
C ILE A 29 4.29 -18.63 7.70
N PRO A 30 5.36 -19.08 7.01
CA PRO A 30 6.70 -19.15 7.59
C PRO A 30 7.22 -17.83 8.17
N ASP A 31 6.96 -16.70 7.51
CA ASP A 31 7.34 -15.35 7.97
C ASP A 31 6.32 -14.70 8.93
N LYS A 32 5.33 -15.46 9.40
CA LYS A 32 4.23 -15.02 10.27
C LYS A 32 3.36 -13.91 9.67
N GLY A 33 3.30 -13.82 8.34
CA GLY A 33 2.45 -12.90 7.60
C GLY A 33 3.11 -11.55 7.31
N TYR A 34 4.43 -11.44 7.45
CA TYR A 34 5.18 -10.21 7.14
C TYR A 34 5.11 -9.84 5.65
N SER A 35 5.26 -10.81 4.76
CA SER A 35 5.16 -10.65 3.29
C SER A 35 3.85 -10.00 2.81
N ILE A 36 2.73 -10.40 3.41
CA ILE A 36 1.39 -9.94 3.04
C ILE A 36 0.94 -8.72 3.82
N SER A 37 1.67 -8.31 4.87
CA SER A 37 1.23 -7.21 5.73
C SER A 37 1.24 -5.86 4.99
N LYS A 38 2.20 -5.65 4.08
CA LYS A 38 2.28 -4.48 3.20
C LYS A 38 1.02 -4.31 2.34
N PRO A 39 0.67 -5.26 1.44
CA PRO A 39 -0.54 -5.12 0.62
C PRO A 39 -1.82 -5.15 1.46
N LEU A 40 -1.88 -5.95 2.53
CA LEU A 40 -3.06 -6.01 3.40
C LEU A 40 -3.32 -4.66 4.09
N GLY A 41 -2.29 -4.03 4.64
CA GLY A 41 -2.40 -2.74 5.31
C GLY A 41 -2.89 -1.64 4.37
N ILE A 42 -2.32 -1.59 3.17
CA ILE A 42 -2.70 -0.65 2.12
C ILE A 42 -4.16 -0.87 1.70
N ILE A 43 -4.58 -2.13 1.50
CA ILE A 43 -5.97 -2.46 1.15
C ILE A 43 -6.92 -2.08 2.29
N CYS A 44 -6.60 -2.42 3.56
CA CYS A 44 -7.45 -2.09 4.70
C CYS A 44 -7.63 -0.58 4.86
N LEU A 45 -6.55 0.19 4.76
CA LEU A 45 -6.58 1.64 4.86
C LEU A 45 -7.40 2.27 3.72
N SER A 46 -7.20 1.78 2.50
CA SER A 46 -7.91 2.25 1.31
C SER A 46 -9.38 1.85 1.32
N LEU A 47 -9.70 0.65 1.80
CA LEU A 47 -11.07 0.18 1.93
C LEU A 47 -11.84 0.95 3.00
N ALA A 48 -11.20 1.24 4.15
CA ALA A 48 -11.83 2.04 5.20
C ALA A 48 -12.15 3.46 4.71
N THR A 49 -11.18 4.12 4.07
CA THR A 49 -11.39 5.47 3.51
C THR A 49 -12.43 5.45 2.38
N TRP A 50 -12.44 4.42 1.55
CA TRP A 50 -13.43 4.27 0.47
C TRP A 50 -14.84 4.06 1.02
N LEU A 51 -15.03 3.10 1.94
CA LEU A 51 -16.33 2.75 2.51
C LEU A 51 -16.98 3.93 3.25
N LEU A 52 -16.19 4.68 4.02
CA LEU A 52 -16.70 5.83 4.77
C LEU A 52 -17.03 7.03 3.87
N SER A 53 -16.34 7.12 2.73
CA SER A 53 -16.53 8.18 1.76
C SER A 53 -17.67 7.90 0.77
N ILE A 54 -17.89 6.63 0.39
CA ILE A 54 -19.05 6.23 -0.42
C ILE A 54 -20.34 6.26 0.41
N SER A 55 -20.26 6.00 1.72
CA SER A 55 -21.41 6.11 2.62
C SER A 55 -21.70 7.56 3.06
N GLU A 56 -20.94 8.53 2.56
CA GLU A 56 -21.06 9.96 2.88
C GLU A 56 -20.90 10.29 4.39
N ILE A 57 -20.31 9.39 5.18
CA ILE A 57 -20.12 9.60 6.64
C ILE A 57 -18.89 10.48 6.89
N ILE A 58 -17.77 10.16 6.23
CA ILE A 58 -16.52 10.91 6.35
C ILE A 58 -15.97 11.17 4.94
N PRO A 59 -15.78 12.43 4.53
CA PRO A 59 -15.17 12.73 3.25
C PRO A 59 -13.71 12.27 3.23
N ALA A 60 -13.25 11.72 2.11
CA ALA A 60 -11.89 11.26 1.91
C ALA A 60 -10.92 12.44 1.65
N THR A 61 -10.92 13.45 2.52
CA THR A 61 -9.93 14.54 2.46
C THR A 61 -8.54 14.05 2.83
N GLU A 62 -7.51 14.80 2.46
CA GLU A 62 -6.12 14.51 2.88
C GLU A 62 -6.03 14.34 4.41
N ILE A 63 -6.60 15.28 5.16
CA ILE A 63 -6.65 15.24 6.63
C ILE A 63 -7.31 13.96 7.12
N ALA A 64 -8.49 13.60 6.61
CA ALA A 64 -9.18 12.39 7.03
C ALA A 64 -8.34 11.14 6.74
N THR A 65 -7.76 11.02 5.53
CA THR A 65 -6.91 9.87 5.18
C THR A 65 -5.65 9.78 6.05
N ILE A 66 -5.02 10.91 6.38
CA ILE A 66 -3.88 10.97 7.30
C ILE A 66 -4.30 10.56 8.72
N LEU A 67 -5.48 10.97 9.19
CA LEU A 67 -6.00 10.55 10.50
C LEU A 67 -6.25 9.04 10.56
N PHE A 68 -6.76 8.41 9.49
CA PHE A 68 -6.86 6.95 9.42
C PHE A 68 -5.50 6.26 9.47
N PHE A 69 -4.52 6.81 8.76
CA PHE A 69 -3.14 6.31 8.81
C PHE A 69 -2.52 6.44 10.21
N ILE A 70 -2.71 7.58 10.89
CA ILE A 70 -2.30 7.77 12.27
C ILE A 70 -3.02 6.79 13.20
N GLY A 71 -4.32 6.56 13.00
CA GLY A 71 -5.11 5.56 13.73
C GLY A 71 -4.52 4.15 13.61
N LEU A 72 -4.13 3.73 12.39
CA LEU A 72 -3.44 2.47 12.15
C LEU A 72 -2.14 2.37 12.96
N ILE A 73 -1.32 3.43 12.97
CA ILE A 73 -0.07 3.48 13.74
C ILE A 73 -0.34 3.37 15.24
N ILE A 74 -1.32 4.12 15.76
CA ILE A 74 -1.69 4.10 17.18
C ILE A 74 -2.15 2.69 17.57
N CYS A 75 -3.03 2.06 16.79
CA CYS A 75 -3.48 0.69 17.02
C CYS A 75 -2.30 -0.29 17.06
N SER A 76 -1.38 -0.17 16.09
CA SER A 76 -0.15 -0.96 16.06
C SER A 76 0.72 -0.76 17.30
N LEU A 77 0.93 0.49 17.74
CA LEU A 77 1.74 0.79 18.93
C LEU A 77 1.10 0.23 20.21
N ILE A 78 -0.22 0.36 20.37
CA ILE A 78 -0.95 -0.21 21.51
C ILE A 78 -0.78 -1.74 21.53
N ILE A 79 -1.02 -2.42 20.41
CA ILE A 79 -0.87 -3.88 20.34
C ILE A 79 0.59 -4.29 20.54
N GLY A 80 1.53 -3.56 19.95
CA GLY A 80 2.97 -3.81 20.06
C GLY A 80 3.51 -3.67 21.47
N THR A 81 2.99 -2.71 22.26
CA THR A 81 3.35 -2.57 23.68
C THR A 81 2.76 -3.69 24.54
N ILE A 82 1.47 -4.03 24.33
CA ILE A 82 0.80 -5.12 25.04
C ILE A 82 1.46 -6.47 24.73
N ARG A 83 1.86 -6.71 23.47
CA ARG A 83 2.41 -7.98 22.99
C ARG A 83 3.90 -7.92 22.68
N VAL A 84 4.66 -7.06 23.37
CA VAL A 84 6.08 -6.81 23.09
C VAL A 84 6.93 -8.09 23.14
N ASN A 85 6.67 -8.98 24.10
CA ASN A 85 7.40 -10.23 24.24
C ASN A 85 7.13 -11.19 23.08
N THR A 86 5.86 -11.29 22.66
CA THR A 86 5.46 -12.08 21.50
C THR A 86 6.07 -11.55 20.21
N LEU A 87 6.03 -10.23 20.00
CA LEU A 87 6.67 -9.59 18.83
C LEU A 87 8.16 -9.89 18.79
N LYS A 88 8.87 -9.69 19.91
CA LYS A 88 10.31 -10.00 20.01
C LYS A 88 10.60 -11.47 19.71
N GLN A 89 9.80 -12.39 20.26
CA GLN A 89 9.98 -13.83 20.03
C GLN A 89 9.71 -14.21 18.57
N VAL A 90 8.65 -13.69 17.96
CA VAL A 90 8.31 -13.92 16.55
C VAL A 90 9.42 -13.41 15.64
N VAL A 91 9.87 -12.17 15.83
CA VAL A 91 10.96 -11.60 15.02
C VAL A 91 12.24 -12.39 15.24
N LYS A 92 12.63 -12.67 16.49
CA LYS A 92 13.85 -13.43 16.80
C LYS A 92 13.84 -14.83 16.20
N ASN A 93 12.71 -15.53 16.21
CA ASN A 93 12.64 -16.91 15.73
C ASN A 93 12.55 -17.00 14.20
N ASN A 94 12.02 -15.97 13.54
CA ASN A 94 11.75 -15.99 12.09
C ASN A 94 12.56 -14.93 11.33
N TRP A 95 13.60 -14.33 11.94
CA TRP A 95 14.33 -13.20 11.35
C TRP A 95 14.89 -13.50 9.96
N ARG A 96 15.39 -14.72 9.73
CA ARG A 96 15.99 -15.11 8.45
C ARG A 96 14.98 -15.00 7.32
N ILE A 97 13.80 -15.57 7.50
CA ILE A 97 12.77 -15.57 6.46
C ILE A 97 12.15 -14.19 6.30
N ILE A 98 11.96 -13.44 7.40
CA ILE A 98 11.53 -12.03 7.35
C ILE A 98 12.54 -11.20 6.54
N SER A 99 13.84 -11.35 6.81
CA SER A 99 14.90 -10.63 6.08
C SER A 99 14.97 -11.02 4.61
N LEU A 100 14.76 -12.30 4.25
CA LEU A 100 14.73 -12.73 2.84
C LEU A 100 13.49 -12.21 2.11
N THR A 101 12.32 -12.21 2.77
CA THR A 101 11.10 -11.58 2.25
C THR A 101 11.34 -10.09 1.99
N GLU A 102 11.94 -9.40 2.95
CA GLU A 102 12.23 -7.97 2.84
C GLU A 102 13.27 -7.66 1.77
N LEU A 103 14.33 -8.48 1.67
CA LEU A 103 15.31 -8.36 0.60
C LEU A 103 14.66 -8.54 -0.78
N THR A 104 13.75 -9.50 -0.92
CA THR A 104 13.00 -9.74 -2.16
C THR A 104 12.15 -8.53 -2.54
N PHE A 105 11.45 -7.94 -1.55
CA PHE A 105 10.69 -6.71 -1.72
C PHE A 105 11.60 -5.55 -2.18
N LEU A 106 12.67 -5.26 -1.44
CA LEU A 106 13.56 -4.12 -1.69
C LEU A 106 14.30 -4.24 -3.03
N LEU A 107 14.78 -5.43 -3.39
CA LEU A 107 15.44 -5.64 -4.69
C LEU A 107 14.46 -5.43 -5.84
N THR A 108 13.25 -5.99 -5.74
CA THR A 108 12.22 -5.81 -6.77
C THR A 108 11.79 -4.35 -6.86
N TYR A 109 11.61 -3.68 -5.72
CA TYR A 109 11.33 -2.26 -5.65
C TYR A 109 12.42 -1.45 -6.35
N LEU A 110 13.70 -1.70 -6.05
CA LEU A 110 14.82 -0.99 -6.66
C LEU A 110 14.87 -1.19 -8.18
N ILE A 111 14.69 -2.42 -8.66
CA ILE A 111 14.68 -2.73 -10.10
C ILE A 111 13.59 -1.93 -10.81
N PHE A 112 12.34 -2.03 -10.35
CA PHE A 112 11.21 -1.31 -10.98
C PHE A 112 11.31 0.20 -10.79
N PHE A 113 11.85 0.66 -9.66
CA PHE A 113 12.14 2.07 -9.44
C PHE A 113 13.13 2.59 -10.47
N CYS A 114 14.23 1.88 -10.73
CA CYS A 114 15.18 2.25 -11.77
C CYS A 114 14.52 2.31 -13.16
N ILE A 115 13.67 1.34 -13.50
CA ILE A 115 12.93 1.33 -14.78
C ILE A 115 12.08 2.59 -14.92
N ARG A 116 11.21 2.88 -13.92
CA ARG A 116 10.33 4.06 -13.97
C ARG A 116 11.05 5.39 -13.76
N TYR A 117 12.23 5.38 -13.13
CA TYR A 117 13.06 6.56 -12.98
C TYR A 117 13.73 6.97 -14.28
N LEU A 118 14.16 5.99 -15.10
CA LEU A 118 14.77 6.24 -16.39
C LEU A 118 13.76 6.67 -17.45
N ASP A 119 12.54 6.12 -17.42
CA ASP A 119 11.43 6.54 -18.27
C ASP A 119 10.14 6.76 -17.46
N PRO A 120 9.94 7.95 -16.87
CA PRO A 120 8.77 8.28 -16.07
C PRO A 120 7.56 8.72 -16.91
N GLY A 121 7.68 8.70 -18.25
CA GLY A 121 6.63 9.15 -19.17
C GLY A 121 5.29 8.45 -18.92
N ILE A 122 4.21 9.21 -19.07
CA ILE A 122 2.81 8.76 -18.99
C ILE A 122 2.12 9.13 -20.30
N ASN A 123 2.62 8.57 -21.40
CA ASN A 123 2.24 8.95 -22.76
C ASN A 123 2.06 7.74 -23.68
N HIS A 124 2.08 6.53 -23.14
CA HIS A 124 1.94 5.30 -23.90
C HIS A 124 0.57 4.64 -23.67
N THR A 125 -0.10 4.25 -24.75
CA THR A 125 -1.35 3.46 -24.75
C THR A 125 -2.37 3.91 -23.71
N GLU A 126 -2.65 3.09 -22.69
CA GLU A 126 -3.67 3.30 -21.66
C GLU A 126 -3.17 4.16 -20.49
N GLN A 127 -1.86 4.45 -20.41
CA GLN A 127 -1.29 5.19 -19.29
C GLN A 127 -1.96 6.56 -19.04
N PRO A 128 -2.32 7.36 -20.07
CA PRO A 128 -3.03 8.61 -19.86
C PRO A 128 -4.41 8.42 -19.22
N MET A 129 -5.14 7.34 -19.59
CA MET A 129 -6.43 6.99 -19.00
C MET A 129 -6.25 6.61 -17.53
N ASP A 130 -5.35 5.66 -17.24
CA ASP A 130 -5.06 5.20 -15.88
C ASP A 130 -4.65 6.36 -14.97
N PHE A 131 -3.80 7.25 -15.49
CA PHE A 131 -3.33 8.41 -14.76
C PHE A 131 -4.46 9.39 -14.45
N ALA A 132 -5.40 9.58 -15.37
CA ALA A 132 -6.52 10.46 -15.10
C ALA A 132 -7.51 9.84 -14.11
N PHE A 133 -7.73 8.52 -14.12
CA PHE A 133 -8.54 7.83 -13.12
C PHE A 133 -7.88 7.88 -11.73
N LEU A 134 -6.54 7.78 -11.66
CA LEU A 134 -5.78 8.05 -10.45
C LEU A 134 -5.97 9.50 -9.97
N ASN A 135 -5.91 10.48 -10.87
CA ASN A 135 -6.15 11.88 -10.49
C ASN A 135 -7.56 12.10 -9.95
N ALA A 136 -8.58 11.55 -10.63
CA ALA A 136 -9.97 11.65 -10.18
C ALA A 136 -10.15 11.02 -8.79
N SER A 137 -9.59 9.82 -8.57
CA SER A 137 -9.64 9.11 -7.30
C SER A 137 -8.84 9.81 -6.18
N ALA A 138 -7.71 10.41 -6.51
CA ALA A 138 -6.88 11.16 -5.56
C ALA A 138 -7.45 12.53 -5.21
N ARG A 139 -8.26 13.15 -6.09
CA ARG A 139 -8.83 14.49 -5.86
C ARG A 139 -10.23 14.46 -5.29
N THR A 140 -10.99 13.39 -5.53
CA THR A 140 -12.35 13.28 -4.98
C THR A 140 -12.33 13.26 -3.45
N ILE A 141 -13.33 13.89 -2.85
CA ILE A 141 -13.62 13.84 -1.42
C ILE A 141 -14.78 12.90 -1.09
N THR A 142 -15.52 12.45 -2.11
CA THR A 142 -16.57 11.44 -2.01
C THR A 142 -16.07 10.13 -2.62
N GLY A 143 -16.73 9.01 -2.29
CA GLY A 143 -16.48 7.73 -2.95
C GLY A 143 -16.98 7.70 -4.41
N GLN A 144 -17.15 8.84 -5.07
CA GLN A 144 -17.69 8.95 -6.41
C GLN A 144 -16.77 9.86 -7.25
N PRO A 145 -15.59 9.37 -7.65
CA PRO A 145 -14.69 10.14 -8.50
C PRO A 145 -15.36 10.47 -9.83
N LEU A 146 -15.22 11.72 -10.26
CA LEU A 146 -15.76 12.19 -11.54
C LEU A 146 -15.08 11.50 -12.72
N ASP A 147 -15.87 11.15 -13.72
CA ASP A 147 -15.37 10.62 -14.98
C ASP A 147 -14.70 11.75 -15.77
N PRO A 148 -13.39 11.66 -16.07
CA PRO A 148 -12.73 12.74 -16.78
C PRO A 148 -13.04 12.75 -18.29
N TRP A 149 -13.72 11.73 -18.83
CA TRP A 149 -14.11 11.55 -20.22
C TRP A 149 -15.58 11.90 -20.42
N PHE A 150 -16.38 11.89 -19.35
CA PHE A 150 -17.81 12.20 -19.41
C PHE A 150 -18.19 13.23 -18.34
N HIS A 151 -18.26 14.49 -18.77
CA HIS A 151 -18.45 15.63 -17.88
C HIS A 151 -19.74 15.55 -17.07
N GLY A 152 -19.61 15.63 -15.75
CA GLY A 152 -20.74 15.67 -14.81
C GLY A 152 -21.14 14.30 -14.26
N ASP A 153 -20.59 13.23 -14.83
CA ASP A 153 -20.82 11.86 -14.39
C ASP A 153 -19.65 11.31 -13.56
N THR A 154 -19.87 10.14 -12.97
CA THR A 154 -18.90 9.43 -12.14
C THR A 154 -18.31 8.26 -12.92
N ILE A 155 -17.11 7.82 -12.54
CA ILE A 155 -16.43 6.70 -13.21
C ILE A 155 -17.28 5.42 -13.11
N SER A 156 -17.80 4.96 -14.24
CA SER A 156 -18.56 3.70 -14.36
C SER A 156 -17.65 2.49 -14.66
N TYR A 157 -16.50 2.45 -14.00
CA TYR A 157 -15.47 1.43 -14.18
C TYR A 157 -14.87 1.02 -12.83
N TYR A 158 -14.16 -0.11 -12.77
CA TYR A 158 -13.47 -0.56 -11.56
C TYR A 158 -12.33 0.40 -11.18
N TYR A 159 -12.64 1.41 -10.35
CA TYR A 159 -11.66 2.44 -9.97
C TYR A 159 -10.98 2.20 -8.62
N PHE A 160 -11.39 1.19 -7.84
CA PHE A 160 -10.85 0.97 -6.50
C PHE A 160 -9.32 0.76 -6.49
N GLY A 161 -8.75 0.19 -7.56
CA GLY A 161 -7.28 0.12 -7.73
C GLY A 161 -6.62 1.50 -7.76
N TYR A 162 -7.24 2.47 -8.44
CA TYR A 162 -6.80 3.87 -8.44
C TYR A 162 -7.05 4.54 -7.09
N TRP A 163 -8.13 4.19 -6.40
CA TRP A 163 -8.40 4.66 -5.04
C TRP A 163 -7.30 4.22 -4.07
N ILE A 164 -6.82 2.98 -4.17
CA ILE A 164 -5.74 2.47 -3.31
C ILE A 164 -4.51 3.38 -3.37
N PHE A 165 -4.03 3.68 -4.57
CA PHE A 165 -2.85 4.53 -4.74
C PHE A 165 -3.16 6.01 -4.55
N GLY A 166 -4.39 6.45 -4.81
CA GLY A 166 -4.88 7.80 -4.48
C GLY A 166 -4.86 8.06 -2.97
N THR A 167 -5.25 7.09 -2.15
CA THR A 167 -5.15 7.17 -0.69
C THR A 167 -3.71 7.30 -0.23
N LEU A 168 -2.78 6.54 -0.81
CA LEU A 168 -1.34 6.70 -0.52
C LEU A 168 -0.80 8.06 -0.99
N SER A 169 -1.30 8.58 -2.11
CA SER A 169 -0.98 9.94 -2.59
C SER A 169 -1.38 10.99 -1.56
N LYS A 170 -2.60 10.90 -1.01
CA LYS A 170 -3.12 11.82 0.01
C LYS A 170 -2.32 11.76 1.32
N ILE A 171 -1.93 10.56 1.75
CA ILE A 171 -1.14 10.38 2.98
C ILE A 171 0.29 10.90 2.83
N SER A 172 0.92 10.61 1.69
CA SER A 172 2.31 11.01 1.42
C SER A 172 2.47 12.45 0.93
N LEU A 173 1.37 13.09 0.52
CA LEU A 173 1.35 14.39 -0.16
C LEU A 173 2.26 14.41 -1.41
N ILE A 174 2.46 13.24 -2.03
CA ILE A 174 3.22 13.11 -3.27
C ILE A 174 2.30 13.47 -4.45
N PRO A 175 2.76 14.28 -5.43
CA PRO A 175 1.98 14.59 -6.63
C PRO A 175 1.60 13.33 -7.40
N THR A 176 0.39 13.30 -7.95
CA THR A 176 -0.17 12.12 -8.64
C THR A 176 0.71 11.62 -9.79
N VAL A 177 1.45 12.49 -10.49
CA VAL A 177 2.39 12.10 -11.55
C VAL A 177 3.48 11.16 -11.01
N ALA A 178 4.02 11.48 -9.84
CA ALA A 178 5.00 10.62 -9.17
C ALA A 178 4.33 9.40 -8.54
N THR A 179 3.15 9.56 -7.92
CA THR A 179 2.36 8.46 -7.37
C THR A 179 2.06 7.39 -8.42
N TYR A 180 1.64 7.77 -9.63
CA TYR A 180 1.37 6.83 -10.73
C TYR A 180 2.60 5.95 -11.01
N ASN A 181 3.74 6.61 -11.20
CA ASN A 181 5.03 5.94 -11.41
C ASN A 181 5.39 5.00 -10.25
N LEU A 182 5.25 5.46 -9.01
CA LEU A 182 5.60 4.71 -7.80
C LEU A 182 4.61 3.57 -7.51
N SER A 183 3.38 3.66 -8.00
CA SER A 183 2.40 2.58 -7.96
C SER A 183 2.87 1.40 -8.80
N LEU A 184 3.37 1.68 -10.01
CA LEU A 184 3.97 0.69 -10.92
C LEU A 184 5.27 0.08 -10.37
N VAL A 185 5.90 0.72 -9.38
CA VAL A 185 7.03 0.17 -8.62
C VAL A 185 6.55 -0.72 -7.47
N ALA A 186 5.56 -0.26 -6.71
CA ALA A 186 5.09 -0.94 -5.50
C ALA A 186 4.37 -2.25 -5.79
N ILE A 187 3.56 -2.31 -6.85
CA ILE A 187 2.80 -3.50 -7.23
C ILE A 187 3.73 -4.72 -7.39
N PRO A 188 4.71 -4.73 -8.31
CA PRO A 188 5.58 -5.90 -8.50
C PRO A 188 6.41 -6.21 -7.25
N ALA A 189 6.84 -5.20 -6.48
CA ALA A 189 7.59 -5.41 -5.25
C ALA A 189 6.78 -6.17 -4.19
N MET A 190 5.55 -5.76 -3.93
CA MET A 190 4.65 -6.44 -2.99
C MET A 190 4.20 -7.81 -3.51
N THR A 191 4.03 -7.95 -4.83
CA THR A 191 3.73 -9.25 -5.45
C THR A 191 4.89 -10.22 -5.27
N ALA A 192 6.13 -9.79 -5.49
CA ALA A 192 7.32 -10.62 -5.34
C ALA A 192 7.48 -11.12 -3.89
N SER A 193 7.31 -10.25 -2.89
CA SER A 193 7.37 -10.67 -1.47
C SER A 193 6.26 -11.64 -1.10
N SER A 194 5.06 -11.45 -1.64
CA SER A 194 3.91 -12.35 -1.41
C SER A 194 4.12 -13.72 -2.06
N ILE A 195 4.65 -13.76 -3.29
CA ILE A 195 4.99 -15.01 -3.99
C ILE A 195 6.12 -15.75 -3.28
N PHE A 196 7.13 -15.04 -2.78
CA PHE A 196 8.21 -15.65 -1.98
C PHE A 196 7.66 -16.38 -0.75
N ALA A 197 6.77 -15.73 0.01
CA ALA A 197 6.14 -16.36 1.16
C ALA A 197 5.25 -17.54 0.77
N LEU A 198 4.45 -17.42 -0.29
CA LEU A 198 3.66 -18.53 -0.82
C LEU A 198 4.56 -19.73 -1.18
N THR A 199 5.69 -19.47 -1.84
CA THR A 199 6.65 -20.52 -2.22
C THR A 199 7.28 -21.17 -0.99
N SER A 200 7.61 -20.38 0.04
CA SER A 200 8.17 -20.91 1.29
C SER A 200 7.24 -21.86 2.03
N ILE A 201 5.91 -21.71 1.89
CA ILE A 201 4.92 -22.65 2.43
C ILE A 201 5.09 -24.04 1.81
N PHE A 202 5.28 -24.10 0.48
CA PHE A 202 5.43 -25.37 -0.23
C PHE A 202 6.80 -26.03 -0.02
N LEU A 203 7.85 -25.23 0.14
CA LEU A 203 9.21 -25.72 0.34
C LEU A 203 9.49 -26.23 1.77
N LYS A 204 8.53 -26.09 2.71
CA LYS A 204 8.64 -26.54 4.11
C LYS A 204 9.95 -26.12 4.79
N PHE A 205 10.34 -24.85 4.64
CA PHE A 205 11.36 -24.25 5.51
C PHE A 205 10.87 -24.11 6.95
#